data_AF-G4TJQ0-F1
#
_entry.id   AF-G4TJQ0-F1
#
_cell.length_a   1.000
_cell.length_b   1.000
_cell.length_c   1.000
_cell.angle_alpha   90.00
_cell.angle_beta   90.00
_cell.angle_gamma   90.00
#
_symmetry.space_group_name_H-M   'P 1'
#
loop_
_entity.id
_entity.type
_entity.pdbx_description
1 polymer ?
#
loop_
_entity_poly.entity_id
_entity_poly.type
_entity_poly.pdbx_seq_one_letter_code
_entity_poly.pdbx_strand_id
1 'polypeptide(L)'
;MEDEAADIELLEQHLIKTSNISQRMTSILTNFDTRLIRLEKSILPLHKSTQSLTKLAENIEATLQSIDRLASDQEGVAAEEALILRGPRPNEVDSYIATVERLNASIAFNAGDPRAAKETARLVEAGAKKMTQLYIKLTAEASSGAPPGGNTIKTLPFSQGIIRTLSPIIDALRKMPQPSTHPSHPAAKSIYQLLKETQKGYGDMRGAWGKKCLEAMGGRRIIDRVETLDGVAAGGEIGLWVNGIIAVADAEYDHLLNMSLITSSGAIQSTYATLLAPVNSLFTTTLTLLINMIKSNLNKHVFLALAAYQELSNAQAAWDDVQSRTGKKENDLKDSLSALRGVCLRSFPEFLLDVRSAGTKTNVELGTGIHETTNLVVNYLQQIPQVMDAVGTALVTLGDGMWKMGEGAGKVLGKSDQDDERLVIEHFIYDVVTTLLASLNSLATASKKPAQGAIFHFNNVAFLRTRLLLDPSTPIDDLLGKATQDALNSNYRTAKATYFDVNFSPLVQALGDTGGRRDVKDKLTRFFDALDEASDRHRMYKVLMDDEEGKEMLQEEVVRLVIPALKRFHEKNVLNSKSAAKYMKSSPEEVERQIRDFHR
;
A
#
# COMPACT_ATOMS: atom_id res chain seq x y z
N MET A 1 10.95 -138.07 81.06
CA MET A 1 11.61 -138.55 79.82
C MET A 1 10.64 -138.63 78.65
N GLU A 2 9.39 -139.10 78.81
CA GLU A 2 8.41 -139.08 77.70
C GLU A 2 7.73 -137.69 77.50
N ASP A 3 7.46 -136.93 78.56
CA ASP A 3 6.88 -135.57 78.45
C ASP A 3 7.80 -134.55 77.75
N GLU A 4 9.12 -134.61 78.00
CA GLU A 4 10.08 -133.71 77.34
C GLU A 4 10.23 -134.00 75.84
N ALA A 5 10.04 -135.26 75.41
CA ALA A 5 10.07 -135.62 74.00
C ALA A 5 8.80 -135.14 73.27
N ALA A 6 7.64 -135.24 73.92
CA ALA A 6 6.38 -134.73 73.39
C ALA A 6 6.35 -133.18 73.30
N ASP A 7 6.92 -132.48 74.28
CA ASP A 7 7.05 -131.01 74.25
C ASP A 7 8.03 -130.54 73.17
N ILE A 8 9.13 -131.28 72.94
CA ILE A 8 10.06 -131.00 71.83
C ILE A 8 9.40 -131.23 70.47
N GLU A 9 8.62 -132.31 70.31
CA GLU A 9 7.89 -132.60 69.07
C GLU A 9 6.79 -131.55 68.81
N LEU A 10 6.14 -131.06 69.87
CA LEU A 10 5.15 -129.98 69.79
C LEU A 10 5.81 -128.62 69.47
N LEU A 11 6.96 -128.31 70.07
CA LEU A 11 7.79 -127.15 69.72
C LEU A 11 8.28 -127.22 68.27
N GLU A 12 8.68 -128.40 67.79
CA GLU A 12 9.10 -128.63 66.42
C GLU A 12 7.91 -128.43 65.45
N GLN A 13 6.71 -128.91 65.79
CA GLN A 13 5.50 -128.60 65.04
C GLN A 13 5.17 -127.10 65.04
N HIS A 14 5.32 -126.40 66.17
CA HIS A 14 5.14 -124.95 66.25
C HIS A 14 6.19 -124.18 65.43
N LEU A 15 7.42 -124.68 65.37
CA LEU A 15 8.51 -124.11 64.59
C LEU A 15 8.28 -124.34 63.09
N ILE A 16 7.83 -125.54 62.69
CA ILE A 16 7.39 -125.85 61.32
C ILE A 16 6.20 -124.96 60.92
N LYS A 17 5.23 -124.76 61.82
CA LYS A 17 4.07 -123.89 61.58
C LYS A 17 4.47 -122.42 61.44
N THR A 18 5.38 -121.94 62.27
CA THR A 18 5.93 -120.57 62.21
C THR A 18 6.77 -120.36 60.95
N SER A 19 7.58 -121.37 60.58
CA SER A 19 8.34 -121.39 59.32
C SER A 19 7.40 -121.32 58.10
N ASN A 20 6.33 -122.13 58.09
CA ASN A 20 5.31 -122.10 57.04
C ASN A 20 4.58 -120.76 56.95
N ILE A 21 4.29 -120.10 58.08
CA ILE A 21 3.70 -118.76 58.11
C ILE A 21 4.68 -117.71 57.58
N SER A 22 5.96 -117.79 57.99
CA SER A 22 7.02 -116.90 57.51
C SER A 22 7.24 -117.06 56.00
N GLN A 23 7.18 -118.29 55.49
CA GLN A 23 7.27 -118.60 54.06
C GLN A 23 6.05 -118.08 53.30
N ARG A 24 4.84 -118.19 53.87
CA ARG A 24 3.63 -117.55 53.33
C ARG A 24 3.72 -116.02 53.32
N MET A 25 4.18 -115.39 54.40
CA MET A 25 4.39 -113.93 54.45
C MET A 25 5.40 -113.48 53.39
N THR A 26 6.52 -114.20 53.27
CA THR A 26 7.55 -113.93 52.26
C THR A 26 6.98 -114.07 50.85
N SER A 27 6.17 -115.10 50.60
CA SER A 27 5.50 -115.30 49.33
C SER A 27 4.46 -114.20 49.02
N ILE A 28 3.69 -113.76 50.01
CA ILE A 28 2.73 -112.65 49.86
C ILE A 28 3.47 -111.34 49.53
N LEU A 29 4.55 -111.04 50.25
CA LEU A 29 5.38 -109.86 49.99
C LEU A 29 6.01 -109.91 48.61
N THR A 30 6.54 -111.05 48.18
CA THR A 30 7.11 -111.23 46.84
C THR A 30 6.05 -111.05 45.75
N ASN A 31 4.81 -111.52 46.01
CA ASN A 31 3.66 -111.29 45.12
C ASN A 31 3.23 -109.81 45.10
N PHE A 32 3.26 -109.10 46.22
CA PHE A 32 2.98 -107.67 46.25
C PHE A 32 4.06 -106.87 45.51
N ASP A 33 5.34 -107.17 45.71
CA ASP A 33 6.45 -106.52 44.99
C ASP A 33 6.36 -106.76 43.48
N THR A 34 6.10 -108.00 43.06
CA THR A 34 5.92 -108.28 41.62
C THR A 34 4.69 -107.58 41.04
N ARG A 35 3.61 -107.43 41.79
CA ARG A 35 2.44 -106.65 41.36
C ARG A 35 2.74 -105.14 41.32
N LEU A 36 3.47 -104.61 42.29
CA LEU A 36 3.91 -103.21 42.34
C LEU A 36 4.84 -102.88 41.17
N ILE A 37 5.82 -103.73 40.88
CA ILE A 37 6.72 -103.57 39.75
C ILE A 37 5.96 -103.63 38.42
N ARG A 38 4.97 -104.53 38.30
CA ARG A 38 4.09 -104.59 37.10
C ARG A 38 3.21 -103.34 36.97
N LEU A 39 2.67 -102.85 38.09
CA LEU A 39 1.88 -101.62 38.14
C LEU A 39 2.72 -100.41 37.75
N GLU A 40 3.93 -100.27 38.30
CA GLU A 40 4.87 -99.21 37.99
C GLU A 40 5.25 -99.25 36.50
N LYS A 41 5.58 -100.42 35.96
CA LYS A 41 5.85 -100.60 34.52
C LYS A 41 4.65 -100.23 33.64
N SER A 42 3.42 -100.39 34.12
CA SER A 42 2.20 -100.04 33.39
C SER A 42 1.84 -98.55 33.52
N ILE A 43 2.02 -97.95 34.70
CA ILE A 43 1.57 -96.59 35.02
C ILE A 43 2.62 -95.54 34.63
N LEU A 44 3.91 -95.82 34.80
CA LEU A 44 4.98 -94.88 34.47
C LEU A 44 4.94 -94.38 33.00
N PRO A 45 4.76 -95.25 31.98
CA PRO A 45 4.64 -94.77 30.60
C PRO A 45 3.34 -93.98 30.37
N LEU A 46 2.23 -94.34 31.03
CA LEU A 46 0.99 -93.57 30.99
C LEU A 46 1.19 -92.18 31.58
N HIS A 47 1.79 -92.06 32.76
CA HIS A 47 2.06 -90.77 33.41
C HIS A 47 2.99 -89.89 32.55
N LYS A 48 4.04 -90.47 31.94
CA LYS A 48 4.92 -89.74 31.01
C LYS A 48 4.18 -89.28 29.76
N SER A 49 3.33 -90.14 29.19
CA SER A 49 2.50 -89.80 28.03
C SER A 49 1.49 -88.70 28.35
N THR A 50 0.79 -88.80 29.49
CA THR A 50 -0.12 -87.78 29.99
C THR A 50 0.60 -86.46 30.21
N GLN A 51 1.78 -86.46 30.85
CA GLN A 51 2.56 -85.23 31.05
C GLN A 51 3.00 -84.59 29.73
N SER A 52 3.38 -85.39 28.73
CA SER A 52 3.71 -84.89 27.38
C SER A 52 2.48 -84.31 26.69
N LEU A 53 1.31 -84.94 26.83
CA LEU A 53 0.04 -84.46 26.29
C LEU A 53 -0.40 -83.16 26.97
N THR A 54 -0.23 -83.03 28.28
CA THR A 54 -0.52 -81.78 29.01
C THR A 54 0.38 -80.65 28.52
N LYS A 55 1.69 -80.90 28.37
CA LYS A 55 2.61 -79.90 27.81
C LYS A 55 2.26 -79.53 26.36
N LEU A 56 1.86 -80.50 25.56
CA LEU A 56 1.40 -80.25 24.19
C LEU A 56 0.14 -79.38 24.19
N ALA A 57 -0.84 -79.70 25.04
CA ALA A 57 -2.08 -78.94 25.17
C ALA A 57 -1.80 -77.49 25.64
N GLU A 58 -0.94 -77.30 26.65
CA GLU A 58 -0.52 -75.97 27.11
C GLU A 58 0.18 -75.17 26.00
N ASN A 59 1.06 -75.81 25.23
CA ASN A 59 1.74 -75.16 24.10
C ASN A 59 0.75 -74.80 22.98
N ILE A 60 -0.21 -75.68 22.68
CA ILE A 60 -1.25 -75.42 21.67
C ILE A 60 -2.12 -74.24 22.13
N GLU A 61 -2.54 -74.22 23.39
CA GLU A 61 -3.34 -73.13 23.97
C GLU A 61 -2.59 -71.79 23.93
N ALA A 62 -1.30 -71.78 24.32
CA ALA A 62 -0.46 -70.59 24.23
C ALA A 62 -0.28 -70.11 22.78
N THR A 63 -0.20 -71.04 21.83
CA THR A 63 -0.10 -70.72 20.40
C THR A 63 -1.42 -70.16 19.87
N LEU A 64 -2.56 -70.75 20.24
CA LEU A 64 -3.89 -70.25 19.87
C LEU A 64 -4.12 -68.85 20.40
N GLN A 65 -3.80 -68.58 21.67
CA GLN A 65 -3.89 -67.22 22.24
C GLN A 65 -2.99 -66.21 21.54
N SER A 66 -1.81 -66.65 21.07
CA SER A 66 -0.90 -65.80 20.29
C SER A 66 -1.47 -65.51 18.90
N ILE A 67 -2.13 -66.49 18.27
CA ILE A 67 -2.82 -66.34 16.98
C ILE A 67 -4.03 -65.40 17.12
N ASP A 68 -4.83 -65.55 18.17
CA ASP A 68 -6.00 -64.67 18.41
C ASP A 68 -5.59 -63.22 18.64
N ARG A 69 -4.47 -62.98 19.35
CA ARG A 69 -3.90 -61.63 19.49
C ARG A 69 -3.49 -61.05 18.14
N LEU A 70 -2.77 -61.82 17.31
CA LEU A 70 -2.36 -61.39 15.98
C LEU A 70 -3.56 -61.11 15.05
N ALA A 71 -4.61 -61.93 15.12
CA ALA A 71 -5.82 -61.75 14.33
C ALA A 71 -6.58 -60.46 14.73
N SER A 72 -6.74 -60.23 16.04
CA SER A 72 -7.36 -59.01 16.56
C SER A 72 -6.56 -57.75 16.18
N ASP A 73 -5.24 -57.80 16.24
CA ASP A 73 -4.38 -56.69 15.84
C ASP A 73 -4.50 -56.40 14.32
N GLN A 74 -4.57 -57.44 13.49
CA GLN A 74 -4.76 -57.28 12.04
C GLN A 74 -6.14 -56.73 11.66
N GLU A 75 -7.21 -57.15 12.35
CA GLU A 75 -8.55 -56.62 12.11
C GLU A 75 -8.64 -55.12 12.48
N GLY A 76 -8.00 -54.73 13.59
CA GLY A 76 -7.85 -53.33 13.99
C GLY A 76 -7.10 -52.49 12.95
N VAL A 77 -5.96 -52.99 12.46
CA VAL A 77 -5.15 -52.29 11.43
C VAL A 77 -5.91 -52.19 10.11
N ALA A 78 -6.66 -53.21 9.69
CA ALA A 78 -7.45 -53.19 8.46
C ALA A 78 -8.60 -52.15 8.53
N ALA A 79 -9.25 -52.03 9.69
CA ALA A 79 -10.27 -51.01 9.91
C ALA A 79 -9.68 -49.59 9.88
N GLU A 80 -8.51 -49.39 10.49
CA GLU A 80 -7.79 -48.11 10.45
C GLU A 80 -7.30 -47.78 9.02
N GLU A 81 -6.75 -48.76 8.29
CA GLU A 81 -6.35 -48.61 6.89
C GLU A 81 -7.52 -48.19 5.99
N ALA A 82 -8.68 -48.84 6.12
CA ALA A 82 -9.88 -48.48 5.37
C ALA A 82 -10.31 -47.02 5.63
N LEU A 83 -10.19 -46.56 6.89
CA LEU A 83 -10.48 -45.18 7.27
C LEU A 83 -9.47 -44.20 6.65
N ILE A 84 -8.18 -44.52 6.65
CA ILE A 84 -7.12 -43.71 6.02
C ILE A 84 -7.32 -43.61 4.50
N LEU A 85 -7.66 -44.73 3.84
CA LEU A 85 -7.90 -44.74 2.39
C LEU A 85 -9.10 -43.88 1.98
N ARG A 86 -10.15 -43.87 2.81
CA ARG A 86 -11.35 -43.03 2.62
C ARG A 86 -11.04 -41.53 2.73
N GLY A 87 -10.09 -41.15 3.58
CA GLY A 87 -9.69 -39.77 3.83
C GLY A 87 -10.61 -39.03 4.83
N PRO A 88 -10.17 -37.85 5.31
CA PRO A 88 -10.88 -37.07 6.31
C PRO A 88 -12.11 -36.39 5.71
N ARG A 89 -13.24 -36.45 6.42
CA ARG A 89 -14.46 -35.68 6.09
C ARG A 89 -14.47 -34.38 6.89
N PRO A 90 -14.96 -33.25 6.34
CA PRO A 90 -14.96 -31.95 7.03
C PRO A 90 -15.65 -31.93 8.40
N ASN A 91 -16.61 -32.84 8.65
CA ASN A 91 -17.36 -32.92 9.91
C ASN A 91 -16.84 -34.02 10.87
N GLU A 92 -15.89 -34.85 10.44
CA GLU A 92 -15.35 -35.99 11.22
C GLU A 92 -13.81 -35.96 11.24
N VAL A 93 -13.23 -34.76 11.24
CA VAL A 93 -11.78 -34.57 11.14
C VAL A 93 -11.06 -35.13 12.38
N ASP A 94 -11.61 -34.92 13.58
CA ASP A 94 -10.98 -35.33 14.84
C ASP A 94 -10.81 -36.86 14.95
N SER A 95 -11.81 -37.62 14.50
CA SER A 95 -11.74 -39.09 14.47
C SER A 95 -10.65 -39.59 13.52
N TYR A 96 -10.45 -38.88 12.41
CA TYR A 96 -9.39 -39.21 11.45
C TYR A 96 -8.01 -38.88 12.04
N ILE A 97 -7.85 -37.69 12.63
CA ILE A 97 -6.60 -37.27 13.30
C ILE A 97 -6.22 -38.28 14.39
N ALA A 98 -7.15 -38.64 15.27
CA ALA A 98 -6.92 -39.59 16.34
C ALA A 98 -6.44 -40.96 15.81
N THR A 99 -6.94 -41.38 14.65
CA THR A 99 -6.53 -42.64 14.02
C THR A 99 -5.11 -42.56 13.46
N VAL A 100 -4.76 -41.44 12.81
CA VAL A 100 -3.39 -41.20 12.33
C VAL A 100 -2.39 -41.11 13.50
N GLU A 101 -2.77 -40.46 14.60
CA GLU A 101 -1.94 -40.37 15.80
C GLU A 101 -1.72 -41.75 16.45
N ARG A 102 -2.76 -42.60 16.53
CA ARG A 102 -2.62 -43.98 16.99
C ARG A 102 -1.69 -44.82 16.10
N LEU A 103 -1.84 -44.71 14.78
CA LEU A 103 -0.94 -45.38 13.83
C LEU A 103 0.51 -44.92 14.01
N ASN A 104 0.75 -43.63 14.23
CA ASN A 104 2.07 -43.09 14.48
C ASN A 104 2.66 -43.59 15.81
N ALA A 105 1.85 -43.67 16.88
CA ALA A 105 2.27 -44.23 18.16
C ALA A 105 2.58 -45.74 18.07
N SER A 106 1.82 -46.49 17.26
CA SER A 106 2.03 -47.92 17.01
C SER A 106 3.40 -48.21 16.39
N ILE A 107 3.94 -47.32 15.54
CA ILE A 107 5.28 -47.45 14.97
C ILE A 107 6.36 -47.44 16.07
N ALA A 108 6.20 -46.62 17.10
CA ALA A 108 7.13 -46.56 18.22
C ALA A 108 7.08 -47.83 19.09
N PHE A 109 5.88 -48.41 19.26
CA PHE A 109 5.68 -49.65 20.02
C PHE A 109 6.20 -50.89 19.26
N ASN A 110 6.01 -50.94 17.95
CA ASN A 110 6.41 -52.04 17.08
C ASN A 110 7.83 -51.91 16.51
N ALA A 111 8.72 -51.15 17.17
CA ALA A 111 10.10 -50.92 16.71
C ALA A 111 10.94 -52.22 16.53
N GLY A 112 10.48 -53.34 17.09
CA GLY A 112 11.10 -54.66 16.94
C GLY A 112 10.83 -55.36 15.59
N ASP A 113 9.80 -54.96 14.83
CA ASP A 113 9.52 -55.50 13.49
C ASP A 113 9.65 -54.40 12.41
N PRO A 114 10.80 -54.35 11.70
CA PRO A 114 11.05 -53.34 10.67
C PRO A 114 10.05 -53.38 9.50
N ARG A 115 9.44 -54.53 9.23
CA ARG A 115 8.53 -54.71 8.09
C ARG A 115 7.15 -54.15 8.43
N ALA A 116 6.63 -54.48 9.61
CA ALA A 116 5.38 -53.91 10.12
C ALA A 116 5.48 -52.39 10.30
N ALA A 117 6.57 -51.91 10.91
CA ALA A 117 6.82 -50.48 11.10
C ALA A 117 6.86 -49.70 9.78
N LYS A 118 7.39 -50.29 8.70
CA LYS A 118 7.43 -49.66 7.37
C LYS A 118 6.04 -49.57 6.72
N GLU A 119 5.19 -50.57 6.92
CA GLU A 119 3.83 -50.56 6.38
C GLU A 119 2.94 -49.56 7.13
N THR A 120 3.01 -49.54 8.46
CA THR A 120 2.34 -48.51 9.27
C THR A 120 2.85 -47.11 8.93
N ALA A 121 4.15 -46.94 8.68
CA ALA A 121 4.72 -45.66 8.24
C ALA A 121 4.17 -45.20 6.86
N ARG A 122 3.90 -46.14 5.94
CA ARG A 122 3.23 -45.81 4.66
C ARG A 122 1.78 -45.38 4.87
N LEU A 123 1.06 -46.00 5.79
CA LEU A 123 -0.30 -45.58 6.17
C LEU A 123 -0.29 -44.18 6.79
N VAL A 124 0.68 -43.88 7.66
CA VAL A 124 0.87 -42.53 8.22
C VAL A 124 1.18 -41.50 7.13
N GLU A 125 2.03 -41.85 6.15
CA GLU A 125 2.30 -40.98 4.99
C GLU A 125 1.05 -40.75 4.14
N ALA A 126 0.27 -41.80 3.85
CA ALA A 126 -1.00 -41.69 3.14
C ALA A 126 -2.00 -40.84 3.92
N GLY A 127 -2.05 -41.00 5.25
CA GLY A 127 -2.83 -40.21 6.18
C GLY A 127 -2.51 -38.72 6.09
N ALA A 128 -1.21 -38.39 6.17
CA ALA A 128 -0.68 -37.04 6.01
C ALA A 128 -1.08 -36.45 4.65
N LYS A 129 -0.94 -37.22 3.56
CA LYS A 129 -1.29 -36.80 2.20
C LYS A 129 -2.77 -36.48 2.04
N LYS A 130 -3.67 -37.23 2.67
CA LYS A 130 -5.11 -36.95 2.63
C LYS A 130 -5.47 -35.70 3.45
N MET A 131 -4.79 -35.47 4.59
CA MET A 131 -4.95 -34.25 5.38
C MET A 131 -4.45 -33.01 4.62
N THR A 132 -3.30 -33.09 3.96
CA THR A 132 -2.79 -31.98 3.12
C THR A 132 -3.69 -31.72 1.91
N GLN A 133 -4.28 -32.76 1.30
CA GLN A 133 -5.28 -32.58 0.24
C GLN A 133 -6.52 -31.83 0.73
N LEU A 134 -7.04 -32.15 1.92
CA LEU A 134 -8.17 -31.42 2.50
C LEU A 134 -7.79 -29.96 2.83
N TYR A 135 -6.58 -29.74 3.38
CA TYR A 135 -6.02 -28.40 3.61
C TYR A 135 -5.97 -27.57 2.32
N ILE A 136 -5.43 -28.14 1.23
CA ILE A 136 -5.35 -27.47 -0.07
C ILE A 136 -6.74 -27.14 -0.59
N LYS A 137 -7.69 -28.08 -0.50
CA LYS A 137 -9.07 -27.87 -0.95
C LYS A 137 -9.74 -26.70 -0.21
N LEU A 138 -9.65 -26.66 1.12
CA LEU A 138 -10.24 -25.61 1.94
C LEU A 138 -9.55 -24.25 1.72
N THR A 139 -8.23 -24.27 1.53
CA THR A 139 -7.48 -23.05 1.18
C THR A 139 -7.89 -22.52 -0.20
N ALA A 140 -8.08 -23.40 -1.18
CA ALA A 140 -8.54 -23.04 -2.52
C ALA A 140 -9.97 -22.48 -2.48
N GLU A 141 -10.85 -23.06 -1.66
CA GLU A 141 -12.21 -22.54 -1.44
C GLU A 141 -12.20 -21.14 -0.82
N ALA A 142 -11.33 -20.91 0.18
CA ALA A 142 -11.13 -19.59 0.79
C ALA A 142 -10.44 -18.56 -0.13
N SER A 143 -9.79 -19.03 -1.19
CA SER A 143 -9.00 -18.22 -2.14
C SER A 143 -9.65 -18.17 -3.52
N SER A 144 -10.95 -18.43 -3.58
CA SER A 144 -11.74 -18.47 -4.80
C SER A 144 -13.06 -17.73 -4.58
N GLY A 145 -13.74 -17.41 -5.68
CA GLY A 145 -15.02 -16.71 -5.69
C GLY A 145 -15.00 -15.37 -6.42
N ALA A 146 -16.04 -14.58 -6.16
CA ALA A 146 -16.12 -13.20 -6.64
C ALA A 146 -15.25 -12.30 -5.74
N PRO A 147 -14.27 -11.58 -6.31
CA PRO A 147 -13.47 -10.66 -5.52
C PRO A 147 -14.39 -9.59 -4.89
N PRO A 148 -14.12 -9.17 -3.65
CA PRO A 148 -14.91 -8.12 -3.00
C PRO A 148 -14.86 -6.86 -3.86
N GLY A 149 -16.03 -6.43 -4.35
CA GLY A 149 -16.18 -5.15 -5.03
C GLY A 149 -16.27 -4.02 -4.01
N GLY A 150 -15.74 -2.84 -4.35
CA GLY A 150 -15.86 -1.67 -3.51
C GLY A 150 -14.77 -0.64 -3.75
N ASN A 151 -15.00 0.55 -3.20
CA ASN A 151 -14.11 1.71 -3.34
C ASN A 151 -12.97 1.75 -2.30
N THR A 152 -12.93 0.79 -1.39
CA THR A 152 -12.00 0.76 -0.26
C THR A 152 -11.38 -0.62 -0.20
N ILE A 153 -10.06 -0.68 -0.16
CA ILE A 153 -9.34 -1.94 0.02
C ILE A 153 -9.65 -2.46 1.42
N LYS A 154 -10.10 -3.72 1.49
CA LYS A 154 -10.39 -4.41 2.74
C LYS A 154 -9.48 -5.63 2.86
N THR A 155 -9.20 -6.02 4.10
CA THR A 155 -8.50 -7.27 4.42
C THR A 155 -9.31 -8.47 3.93
N LEU A 156 -8.62 -9.59 3.67
CA LEU A 156 -9.18 -10.79 3.06
C LEU A 156 -9.24 -11.96 4.05
N PRO A 157 -10.06 -11.88 5.12
CA PRO A 157 -10.06 -12.88 6.18
C PRO A 157 -10.59 -14.23 5.70
N PHE A 158 -10.07 -15.31 6.30
CA PHE A 158 -10.69 -16.63 6.18
C PHE A 158 -12.07 -16.64 6.85
N SER A 159 -13.02 -17.38 6.27
CA SER A 159 -14.32 -17.58 6.90
C SER A 159 -14.15 -18.39 8.19
N GLN A 160 -14.91 -18.05 9.22
CA GLN A 160 -14.85 -18.73 10.53
C GLN A 160 -15.14 -20.23 10.43
N GLY A 161 -15.99 -20.64 9.48
CA GLY A 161 -16.27 -22.05 9.21
C GLY A 161 -15.04 -22.81 8.71
N ILE A 162 -14.27 -22.22 7.79
CA ILE A 162 -13.05 -22.82 7.25
C ILE A 162 -11.95 -22.90 8.32
N ILE A 163 -11.81 -21.87 9.16
CA ILE A 163 -10.83 -21.86 10.27
C ILE A 163 -11.10 -23.00 11.26
N ARG A 164 -12.37 -23.24 11.62
CA ARG A 164 -12.75 -24.33 12.55
C ARG A 164 -12.34 -25.70 12.03
N THR A 165 -12.42 -25.93 10.73
CA THR A 165 -12.04 -27.21 10.12
C THR A 165 -10.53 -27.30 9.87
N LEU A 166 -9.86 -26.19 9.52
CA LEU A 166 -8.43 -26.16 9.25
C LEU A 166 -7.56 -26.26 10.51
N SER A 167 -7.95 -25.60 11.62
CA SER A 167 -7.11 -25.53 12.83
C SER A 167 -6.69 -26.91 13.35
N PRO A 168 -7.61 -27.89 13.55
CA PRO A 168 -7.23 -29.22 14.03
C PRO A 168 -6.29 -29.95 13.05
N ILE A 169 -6.50 -29.77 11.74
CA ILE A 169 -5.66 -30.39 10.70
C ILE A 169 -4.25 -29.83 10.75
N ILE A 170 -4.11 -28.51 10.89
CA ILE A 170 -2.81 -27.84 10.97
C ILE A 170 -2.07 -28.29 12.23
N ASP A 171 -2.74 -28.33 13.37
CA ASP A 171 -2.15 -28.77 14.63
C ASP A 171 -1.70 -30.23 14.57
N ALA A 172 -2.49 -31.10 13.93
CA ALA A 172 -2.10 -32.49 13.67
C ALA A 172 -0.88 -32.57 12.75
N LEU A 173 -0.89 -31.88 11.61
CA LEU A 173 0.22 -31.87 10.64
C LEU A 173 1.52 -31.31 11.21
N ARG A 174 1.46 -30.34 12.13
CA ARG A 174 2.62 -29.81 12.85
C ARG A 174 3.26 -30.84 13.79
N LYS A 175 2.44 -31.71 14.40
CA LYS A 175 2.89 -32.76 15.33
C LYS A 175 3.40 -34.03 14.63
N MET A 176 3.16 -34.16 13.32
CA MET A 176 3.61 -35.32 12.54
C MET A 176 5.13 -35.49 12.58
N PRO A 177 5.65 -36.71 12.38
CA PRO A 177 7.08 -36.97 12.45
C PRO A 177 7.84 -36.21 11.37
N GLN A 178 8.71 -35.30 11.82
CA GLN A 178 9.61 -34.52 10.97
C GLN A 178 11.06 -35.00 11.17
N PRO A 179 11.96 -34.79 10.20
CA PRO A 179 13.36 -35.21 10.31
C PRO A 179 14.09 -34.62 11.53
N SER A 180 13.64 -33.47 12.03
CA SER A 180 14.15 -32.82 13.24
C SER A 180 13.67 -33.46 14.53
N THR A 181 12.45 -34.02 14.56
CA THR A 181 11.84 -34.60 15.77
C THR A 181 12.06 -36.11 15.85
N HIS A 182 11.98 -36.82 14.71
CA HIS A 182 12.12 -38.27 14.63
C HIS A 182 13.04 -38.69 13.46
N PRO A 183 14.38 -38.60 13.63
CA PRO A 183 15.35 -38.89 12.57
C PRO A 183 15.30 -40.34 12.06
N SER A 184 14.88 -41.27 12.90
CA SER A 184 14.76 -42.71 12.61
C SER A 184 13.42 -43.12 11.99
N HIS A 185 12.45 -42.19 11.88
CA HIS A 185 11.12 -42.52 11.36
C HIS A 185 11.15 -42.70 9.83
N PRO A 186 10.73 -43.85 9.27
CA PRO A 186 10.86 -44.16 7.84
C PRO A 186 10.20 -43.14 6.91
N ALA A 187 9.07 -42.54 7.31
CA ALA A 187 8.32 -41.57 6.49
C ALA A 187 8.60 -40.10 6.83
N ALA A 188 9.51 -39.78 7.76
CA ALA A 188 9.71 -38.38 8.19
C ALA A 188 10.17 -37.45 7.05
N LYS A 189 11.05 -37.95 6.16
CA LYS A 189 11.54 -37.16 5.02
C LYS A 189 10.45 -36.89 3.98
N SER A 190 9.64 -37.90 3.64
CA SER A 190 8.54 -37.76 2.67
C SER A 190 7.46 -36.82 3.19
N ILE A 191 7.07 -36.96 4.46
CA ILE A 191 6.09 -36.07 5.12
C ILE A 191 6.60 -34.62 5.13
N TYR A 192 7.85 -34.38 5.51
CA TYR A 192 8.40 -33.02 5.52
C TYR A 192 8.40 -32.36 4.13
N GLN A 193 8.78 -33.10 3.08
CA GLN A 193 8.74 -32.60 1.71
C GLN A 193 7.31 -32.26 1.27
N LEU A 194 6.35 -33.13 1.60
CA LEU A 194 4.92 -32.90 1.34
C LEU A 194 4.40 -31.64 2.05
N LEU A 195 4.74 -31.42 3.31
CA LEU A 195 4.34 -30.21 4.06
C LEU A 195 4.95 -28.96 3.42
N LYS A 196 6.22 -29.02 3.01
CA LYS A 196 6.91 -27.91 2.36
C LYS A 196 6.26 -27.53 1.03
N GLU A 197 5.91 -28.51 0.20
CA GLU A 197 5.20 -28.29 -1.06
C GLU A 197 3.80 -27.74 -0.85
N THR A 198 3.07 -28.29 0.13
CA THR A 198 1.72 -27.83 0.49
C THR A 198 1.72 -26.38 0.97
N GLN A 199 2.67 -26.01 1.82
CA GLN A 199 2.80 -24.64 2.33
C GLN A 199 3.22 -23.66 1.21
N LYS A 200 4.10 -24.07 0.29
CA LYS A 200 4.39 -23.26 -0.90
C LYS A 200 3.12 -23.03 -1.74
N GLY A 201 2.34 -24.09 -1.98
CA GLY A 201 1.07 -23.99 -2.69
C GLY A 201 0.05 -23.07 -2.02
N TYR A 202 0.03 -23.02 -0.68
CA TYR A 202 -0.75 -22.01 0.06
C TYR A 202 -0.36 -20.59 -0.33
N GLY A 203 0.95 -20.30 -0.34
CA GLY A 203 1.47 -19.00 -0.76
C GLY A 203 1.05 -18.63 -2.20
N ASP A 204 1.18 -19.57 -3.14
CA ASP A 204 0.79 -19.37 -4.54
C ASP A 204 -0.72 -19.05 -4.68
N MET A 205 -1.59 -19.83 -4.03
CA MET A 205 -3.05 -19.64 -4.09
C MET A 205 -3.48 -18.31 -3.46
N ARG A 206 -2.97 -17.99 -2.27
CA ARG A 206 -3.30 -16.75 -1.56
C ARG A 206 -2.75 -15.53 -2.27
N GLY A 207 -1.53 -15.58 -2.78
CA GLY A 207 -0.93 -14.49 -3.55
C GLY A 207 -1.70 -14.17 -4.82
N ALA A 208 -2.09 -15.20 -5.58
CA ALA A 208 -2.91 -15.03 -6.79
C ALA A 208 -4.29 -14.44 -6.47
N TRP A 209 -4.92 -14.90 -5.38
CA TRP A 209 -6.21 -14.37 -4.92
C TRP A 209 -6.10 -12.92 -4.45
N GLY A 210 -5.07 -12.59 -3.65
CA GLY A 210 -4.79 -11.23 -3.19
C GLY A 210 -4.60 -10.26 -4.34
N LYS A 211 -3.81 -10.64 -5.35
CA LYS A 211 -3.65 -9.86 -6.60
C LYS A 211 -5.00 -9.60 -7.27
N LYS A 212 -5.81 -10.64 -7.48
CA LYS A 212 -7.12 -10.52 -8.15
C LYS A 212 -8.07 -9.60 -7.38
N CYS A 213 -8.07 -9.67 -6.05
CA CYS A 213 -8.89 -8.80 -5.20
C CYS A 213 -8.43 -7.34 -5.25
N LEU A 214 -7.11 -7.09 -5.18
CA LEU A 214 -6.54 -5.74 -5.26
C LEU A 214 -6.75 -5.09 -6.63
N GLU A 215 -6.67 -5.88 -7.72
CA GLU A 215 -7.02 -5.43 -9.08
C GLU A 215 -8.48 -5.00 -9.18
N ALA A 216 -9.40 -5.75 -8.55
CA ALA A 216 -10.83 -5.46 -8.56
C ALA A 216 -11.22 -4.26 -7.68
N MET A 217 -10.55 -4.06 -6.53
CA MET A 217 -10.89 -2.99 -5.57
C MET A 217 -10.26 -1.63 -5.91
N GLY A 218 -9.11 -1.58 -6.60
CA GLY A 218 -8.38 -0.32 -6.77
C GLY A 218 -7.49 -0.19 -8.00
N GLY A 219 -6.90 -1.29 -8.50
CA GLY A 219 -5.84 -1.22 -9.52
C GLY A 219 -6.22 -0.47 -10.81
N ARG A 220 -7.40 -0.72 -11.38
CA ARG A 220 -7.88 0.00 -12.59
C ARG A 220 -8.47 1.37 -12.26
N ARG A 221 -9.16 1.48 -11.14
CA ARG A 221 -9.85 2.70 -10.73
C ARG A 221 -8.89 3.87 -10.55
N ILE A 222 -7.72 3.63 -9.98
CA ILE A 222 -6.72 4.69 -9.74
C ILE A 222 -6.25 5.30 -11.05
N ILE A 223 -6.05 4.47 -12.06
CA ILE A 223 -5.65 4.92 -13.40
C ILE A 223 -6.77 5.78 -14.02
N ASP A 224 -8.02 5.33 -13.97
CA ASP A 224 -9.17 6.07 -14.51
C ASP A 224 -9.45 7.39 -13.73
N ARG A 225 -9.18 7.39 -12.42
CA ARG A 225 -9.39 8.56 -11.55
C ARG A 225 -8.30 9.61 -11.69
N VAL A 226 -7.08 9.21 -11.99
CA VAL A 226 -5.97 10.12 -12.32
C VAL A 226 -6.28 10.98 -13.55
N GLU A 227 -7.10 10.49 -14.48
CA GLU A 227 -7.53 11.26 -15.66
C GLU A 227 -8.70 12.21 -15.38
N THR A 228 -9.50 11.96 -14.33
CA THR A 228 -10.81 12.60 -14.13
C THR A 228 -10.93 13.48 -12.89
N LEU A 229 -10.12 13.24 -11.86
CA LEU A 229 -10.13 14.00 -10.60
C LEU A 229 -9.06 15.08 -10.54
N ASP A 230 -9.25 16.04 -9.63
CA ASP A 230 -8.23 17.03 -9.29
C ASP A 230 -6.94 16.35 -8.80
N GLY A 231 -5.79 16.91 -9.19
CA GLY A 231 -4.49 16.27 -9.08
C GLY A 231 -4.13 15.89 -7.64
N VAL A 232 -4.46 16.74 -6.67
CA VAL A 232 -4.15 16.50 -5.24
C VAL A 232 -4.99 15.35 -4.67
N ALA A 233 -6.30 15.35 -4.94
CA ALA A 233 -7.21 14.31 -4.46
C ALA A 233 -6.89 12.93 -5.08
N ALA A 234 -6.52 12.90 -6.37
CA ALA A 234 -6.04 11.69 -7.02
C ALA A 234 -4.71 11.19 -6.41
N GLY A 235 -3.83 12.09 -5.94
CA GLY A 235 -2.63 11.74 -5.18
C GLY A 235 -2.95 11.03 -3.85
N GLY A 236 -3.94 11.53 -3.12
CA GLY A 236 -4.43 10.89 -1.88
C GLY A 236 -5.02 9.49 -2.11
N GLU A 237 -5.71 9.27 -3.23
CA GLU A 237 -6.20 7.92 -3.59
C GLU A 237 -5.08 6.91 -3.82
N ILE A 238 -3.93 7.35 -4.37
CA ILE A 238 -2.75 6.50 -4.53
C ILE A 238 -2.20 6.11 -3.15
N GLY A 239 -2.10 7.07 -2.23
CA GLY A 239 -1.70 6.81 -0.85
C GLY A 239 -2.60 5.78 -0.15
N LEU A 240 -3.92 5.96 -0.24
CA LEU A 240 -4.90 5.01 0.30
C LEU A 240 -4.78 3.62 -0.33
N TRP A 241 -4.47 3.55 -1.63
CA TRP A 241 -4.25 2.27 -2.30
C TRP A 241 -3.00 1.56 -1.82
N VAL A 242 -1.87 2.26 -1.70
CA VAL A 242 -0.62 1.69 -1.17
C VAL A 242 -0.79 1.25 0.28
N ASN A 243 -1.41 2.09 1.13
CA ASN A 243 -1.71 1.74 2.51
C ASN A 243 -2.66 0.53 2.60
N GLY A 244 -3.62 0.40 1.69
CA GLY A 244 -4.48 -0.77 1.62
C GLY A 244 -3.74 -2.04 1.18
N ILE A 245 -2.78 -1.95 0.26
CA ILE A 245 -1.90 -3.08 -0.10
C ILE A 245 -1.08 -3.52 1.12
N ILE A 246 -0.50 -2.56 1.86
CA ILE A 246 0.26 -2.83 3.08
C ILE A 246 -0.63 -3.51 4.12
N ALA A 247 -1.85 -3.00 4.36
CA ALA A 247 -2.79 -3.60 5.30
C ALA A 247 -3.21 -5.03 4.90
N VAL A 248 -3.38 -5.30 3.60
CA VAL A 248 -3.63 -6.67 3.10
C VAL A 248 -2.40 -7.55 3.31
N ALA A 249 -1.19 -7.06 3.04
CA ALA A 249 0.04 -7.80 3.26
C ALA A 249 0.24 -8.18 4.73
N ASP A 250 0.02 -7.24 5.66
CA ASP A 250 0.08 -7.48 7.10
C ASP A 250 -0.96 -8.52 7.54
N ALA A 251 -2.21 -8.38 7.10
CA ALA A 251 -3.25 -9.35 7.42
C ALA A 251 -2.94 -10.75 6.87
N GLU A 252 -2.40 -10.86 5.65
CA GLU A 252 -1.98 -12.13 5.07
C GLU A 252 -0.78 -12.74 5.81
N TYR A 253 0.11 -11.92 6.36
CA TYR A 253 1.21 -12.39 7.21
C TYR A 253 0.67 -13.02 8.50
N ASP A 254 -0.27 -12.35 9.18
CA ASP A 254 -0.94 -12.89 10.36
C ASP A 254 -1.70 -14.19 10.06
N HIS A 255 -2.37 -14.25 8.89
CA HIS A 255 -3.01 -15.48 8.44
C HIS A 255 -1.99 -16.59 8.15
N LEU A 256 -0.86 -16.28 7.52
CA LEU A 256 0.21 -17.24 7.27
C LEU A 256 0.80 -17.79 8.57
N LEU A 257 1.01 -16.97 9.60
CA LEU A 257 1.49 -17.43 10.89
C LEU A 257 0.55 -18.50 11.48
N ASN A 258 -0.76 -18.22 11.44
CA ASN A 258 -1.78 -19.13 11.95
C ASN A 258 -1.91 -20.40 11.09
N MET A 259 -1.81 -20.28 9.76
CA MET A 259 -2.05 -21.37 8.81
C MET A 259 -0.80 -22.17 8.39
N SER A 260 0.39 -21.75 8.82
CA SER A 260 1.66 -22.39 8.45
C SER A 260 1.76 -23.84 8.93
N LEU A 261 2.21 -24.74 8.06
CA LEU A 261 2.44 -26.15 8.38
C LEU A 261 3.84 -26.37 9.00
N ILE A 262 4.81 -25.59 8.54
CA ILE A 262 6.20 -25.54 9.00
C ILE A 262 6.43 -24.17 9.63
N THR A 263 6.70 -24.16 10.94
CA THR A 263 6.85 -22.96 11.76
C THR A 263 8.27 -22.39 11.78
N SER A 264 9.20 -22.97 11.02
CA SER A 264 10.57 -22.47 10.94
C SER A 264 10.61 -21.10 10.25
N SER A 265 11.39 -20.17 10.80
CA SER A 265 11.45 -18.79 10.31
C SER A 265 11.76 -18.69 8.81
N GLY A 266 12.66 -19.54 8.28
CA GLY A 266 13.00 -19.55 6.85
C GLY A 266 11.88 -20.09 5.94
N ALA A 267 11.08 -21.05 6.43
CA ALA A 267 9.94 -21.57 5.67
C ALA A 267 8.81 -20.52 5.60
N ILE A 268 8.53 -19.83 6.71
CA ILE A 268 7.56 -18.72 6.74
C ILE A 268 7.99 -17.61 5.79
N GLN A 269 9.25 -17.17 5.88
CA GLN A 269 9.82 -16.12 5.03
C GLN A 269 9.71 -16.46 3.54
N SER A 270 10.10 -17.66 3.13
CA SER A 270 10.01 -18.10 1.72
C SER A 270 8.56 -18.25 1.22
N THR A 271 7.65 -18.68 2.09
CA THR A 271 6.22 -18.76 1.76
C THR A 271 5.61 -17.37 1.60
N TYR A 272 5.95 -16.45 2.50
CA TYR A 272 5.50 -15.07 2.43
C TYR A 272 6.03 -14.35 1.19
N ALA A 273 7.29 -14.59 0.83
CA ALA A 273 7.87 -14.09 -0.42
C ALA A 273 7.12 -14.60 -1.67
N THR A 274 6.66 -15.86 -1.64
CA THR A 274 5.86 -16.45 -2.72
C THR A 274 4.47 -15.82 -2.79
N LEU A 275 3.84 -15.58 -1.63
CA LEU A 275 2.53 -14.91 -1.51
C LEU A 275 2.57 -13.46 -2.02
N LEU A 276 3.60 -12.69 -1.65
CA LEU A 276 3.71 -11.28 -2.03
C LEU A 276 4.20 -11.06 -3.46
N ALA A 277 4.87 -12.02 -4.10
CA ALA A 277 5.37 -11.86 -5.47
C ALA A 277 4.33 -11.33 -6.49
N PRO A 278 3.12 -11.91 -6.61
CA PRO A 278 2.08 -11.37 -7.50
C PRO A 278 1.54 -10.00 -7.07
N VAL A 279 1.52 -9.70 -5.77
CA VAL A 279 1.08 -8.40 -5.23
C VAL A 279 2.11 -7.30 -5.53
N ASN A 280 3.40 -7.56 -5.30
CA ASN A 280 4.48 -6.66 -5.69
C ASN A 280 4.49 -6.43 -7.21
N SER A 281 4.26 -7.47 -8.02
CA SER A 281 4.16 -7.33 -9.47
C SER A 281 3.01 -6.40 -9.91
N LEU A 282 1.83 -6.51 -9.28
CA LEU A 282 0.73 -5.59 -9.51
C LEU A 282 1.13 -4.15 -9.13
N PHE A 283 1.70 -3.99 -7.93
CA PHE A 283 2.14 -2.71 -7.42
C PHE A 283 3.11 -1.99 -8.37
N THR A 284 4.19 -2.67 -8.76
CA THR A 284 5.21 -2.12 -9.68
C THR A 284 4.62 -1.81 -11.06
N THR A 285 3.73 -2.66 -11.57
CA THR A 285 3.08 -2.42 -12.87
C THR A 285 2.21 -1.16 -12.83
N THR A 286 1.35 -1.03 -11.82
CA THR A 286 0.46 0.13 -11.67
C THR A 286 1.25 1.41 -11.43
N LEU A 287 2.28 1.41 -10.58
CA LEU A 287 3.13 2.59 -10.36
C LEU A 287 3.90 2.98 -11.62
N THR A 288 4.44 2.02 -12.38
CA THR A 288 5.15 2.30 -13.63
C THR A 288 4.22 2.95 -14.65
N LEU A 289 2.98 2.46 -14.78
CA LEU A 289 1.97 3.08 -15.64
C LEU A 289 1.66 4.50 -15.19
N LEU A 290 1.45 4.71 -13.90
CA LEU A 290 1.16 6.02 -13.32
C LEU A 290 2.30 7.03 -13.55
N ILE A 291 3.55 6.63 -13.31
CA ILE A 291 4.73 7.45 -13.56
C ILE A 291 4.84 7.80 -15.04
N ASN A 292 4.55 6.85 -15.95
CA ASN A 292 4.57 7.11 -17.39
C ASN A 292 3.45 8.07 -17.82
N MET A 293 2.25 7.99 -17.24
CA MET A 293 1.18 8.95 -17.50
C MET A 293 1.57 10.35 -17.03
N ILE A 294 2.11 10.48 -15.82
CA ILE A 294 2.61 11.76 -15.29
C ILE A 294 3.70 12.34 -16.21
N LYS A 295 4.65 11.50 -16.66
CA LYS A 295 5.72 11.93 -17.58
C LYS A 295 5.19 12.43 -18.92
N SER A 296 4.08 11.88 -19.41
CA SER A 296 3.52 12.26 -20.71
C SER A 296 2.92 13.68 -20.72
N ASN A 297 2.37 14.13 -19.58
CA ASN A 297 1.72 15.43 -19.43
C ASN A 297 2.09 16.07 -18.08
N LEU A 298 3.37 16.43 -17.93
CA LEU A 298 3.89 16.90 -16.64
C LEU A 298 3.10 18.09 -16.11
N ASN A 299 2.84 19.11 -16.94
CA ASN A 299 2.17 20.34 -16.54
C ASN A 299 0.77 20.14 -15.94
N LYS A 300 0.03 19.11 -16.38
CA LYS A 300 -1.30 18.79 -15.85
C LYS A 300 -1.25 17.95 -14.58
N HIS A 301 -0.19 17.15 -14.43
CA HIS A 301 -0.07 16.17 -13.35
C HIS A 301 1.01 16.52 -12.33
N VAL A 302 1.54 17.76 -12.31
CA VAL A 302 2.56 18.18 -11.33
C VAL A 302 2.08 17.96 -9.90
N PHE A 303 0.89 18.45 -9.55
CA PHE A 303 0.35 18.31 -8.20
C PHE A 303 -0.04 16.88 -7.85
N LEU A 304 -0.44 16.09 -8.86
CA LEU A 304 -0.61 14.65 -8.70
C LEU A 304 0.72 13.98 -8.37
N ALA A 305 1.80 14.33 -9.06
CA ALA A 305 3.12 13.77 -8.83
C ALA A 305 3.66 14.12 -7.44
N LEU A 306 3.46 15.36 -7.00
CA LEU A 306 3.87 15.85 -5.68
C LEU A 306 3.07 15.20 -4.56
N ALA A 307 1.73 15.15 -4.69
CA ALA A 307 0.87 14.48 -3.72
C ALA A 307 1.16 12.98 -3.64
N ALA A 308 1.33 12.31 -4.79
CA ALA A 308 1.73 10.91 -4.84
C ALA A 308 3.11 10.70 -4.18
N TYR A 309 4.08 11.60 -4.40
CA TYR A 309 5.40 11.51 -3.78
C TYR A 309 5.31 11.63 -2.25
N GLN A 310 4.50 12.56 -1.74
CA GLN A 310 4.27 12.72 -0.30
C GLN A 310 3.71 11.44 0.32
N GLU A 311 2.61 10.94 -0.24
CA GLU A 311 1.92 9.76 0.28
C GLU A 311 2.79 8.49 0.19
N LEU A 312 3.50 8.31 -0.92
CA LEU A 312 4.42 7.18 -1.09
C LEU A 312 5.62 7.27 -0.15
N SER A 313 6.12 8.48 0.12
CA SER A 313 7.20 8.70 1.09
C SER A 313 6.74 8.37 2.51
N ASN A 314 5.51 8.73 2.89
CA ASN A 314 4.93 8.38 4.18
C ASN A 314 4.74 6.86 4.33
N ALA A 315 4.36 6.17 3.25
CA ALA A 315 4.17 4.72 3.24
C ALA A 315 5.50 3.93 3.22
N GLN A 316 6.64 4.58 2.97
CA GLN A 316 7.93 3.90 2.78
C GLN A 316 8.36 3.05 3.98
N ALA A 317 8.25 3.58 5.20
CA ALA A 317 8.68 2.86 6.40
C ALA A 317 7.87 1.57 6.63
N ALA A 318 6.55 1.63 6.42
CA ALA A 318 5.67 0.47 6.56
C ALA A 318 5.90 -0.55 5.43
N TRP A 319 6.14 -0.08 4.20
CA TRP A 319 6.50 -0.96 3.09
C TRP A 319 7.82 -1.70 3.33
N ASP A 320 8.84 -1.00 3.83
CA ASP A 320 10.15 -1.58 4.15
C ASP A 320 10.03 -2.66 5.21
N ASP A 321 9.18 -2.46 6.23
CA ASP A 321 8.88 -3.47 7.24
C ASP A 321 8.25 -4.72 6.61
N VAL A 322 7.24 -4.56 5.75
CA VAL A 322 6.61 -5.67 5.01
C VAL A 322 7.60 -6.43 4.14
N GLN A 323 8.46 -5.73 3.38
CA GLN A 323 9.44 -6.38 2.50
C GLN A 323 10.53 -7.10 3.30
N SER A 324 10.93 -6.58 4.47
CA SER A 324 11.93 -7.21 5.33
C SER A 324 11.53 -8.65 5.73
N ARG A 325 10.23 -8.89 5.92
CA ARG A 325 9.64 -10.19 6.26
C ARG A 325 9.74 -11.21 5.12
N THR A 326 9.96 -10.79 3.88
CA THR A 326 10.16 -11.67 2.70
C THR A 326 11.62 -12.10 2.51
N GLY A 327 12.56 -11.40 3.14
CA GLY A 327 14.01 -11.62 2.94
C GLY A 327 14.57 -11.10 1.63
N LYS A 328 13.75 -10.46 0.79
CA LYS A 328 14.23 -9.72 -0.39
C LYS A 328 14.85 -8.39 0.05
N LYS A 329 15.95 -8.02 -0.60
CA LYS A 329 16.61 -6.72 -0.44
C LYS A 329 16.17 -5.67 -1.46
N GLU A 330 15.43 -6.10 -2.48
CA GLU A 330 14.90 -5.22 -3.52
C GLU A 330 13.75 -4.40 -2.95
N ASN A 331 13.80 -3.09 -3.19
CA ASN A 331 12.81 -2.15 -2.69
C ASN A 331 12.18 -1.40 -3.87
N ASP A 332 11.20 -2.06 -4.48
CA ASP A 332 10.48 -1.56 -5.66
C ASP A 332 9.87 -0.17 -5.44
N LEU A 333 9.42 0.11 -4.20
CA LEU A 333 8.86 1.41 -3.82
C LEU A 333 9.94 2.49 -3.81
N LYS A 334 11.14 2.20 -3.29
CA LYS A 334 12.24 3.16 -3.27
C LYS A 334 12.70 3.53 -4.68
N ASP A 335 12.77 2.57 -5.58
CA ASP A 335 13.13 2.82 -6.99
C ASP A 335 12.05 3.67 -7.66
N SER A 336 10.77 3.36 -7.41
CA SER A 336 9.62 4.13 -7.90
C SER A 336 9.59 5.56 -7.35
N LEU A 337 9.91 5.74 -6.05
CA LEU A 337 10.05 7.04 -5.41
C LEU A 337 11.19 7.85 -6.02
N SER A 338 12.33 7.22 -6.32
CA SER A 338 13.44 7.91 -6.99
C SER A 338 13.05 8.40 -8.39
N ALA A 339 12.28 7.59 -9.13
CA ALA A 339 11.78 7.96 -10.44
C ALA A 339 10.76 9.09 -10.36
N LEU A 340 9.82 9.04 -9.41
CA LEU A 340 8.83 10.08 -9.19
C LEU A 340 9.47 11.39 -8.71
N ARG A 341 10.48 11.30 -7.83
CA ARG A 341 11.28 12.45 -7.39
C ARG A 341 11.98 13.13 -8.57
N GLY A 342 12.59 12.36 -9.47
CA GLY A 342 13.20 12.90 -10.69
C GLY A 342 12.20 13.67 -11.57
N VAL A 343 10.96 13.19 -11.66
CA VAL A 343 9.88 13.88 -12.38
C VAL A 343 9.46 15.16 -11.67
N CYS A 344 9.32 15.14 -10.34
CA CYS A 344 8.99 16.33 -9.54
C CYS A 344 10.10 17.40 -9.66
N LEU A 345 11.37 17.01 -9.57
CA LEU A 345 12.51 17.93 -9.69
C LEU A 345 12.56 18.63 -11.05
N ARG A 346 12.20 17.91 -12.13
CA ARG A 346 12.14 18.49 -13.48
C ARG A 346 10.94 19.41 -13.69
N SER A 347 9.88 19.25 -12.89
CA SER A 347 8.65 20.04 -13.03
C SER A 347 8.83 21.52 -12.69
N PHE A 348 9.67 21.87 -11.71
CA PHE A 348 9.87 23.27 -11.30
C PHE A 348 10.58 24.11 -12.37
N PRO A 349 11.71 23.67 -12.96
CA PRO A 349 12.35 24.40 -14.06
C PRO A 349 11.49 24.46 -15.33
N GLU A 350 10.81 23.37 -15.70
CA GLU A 350 9.93 23.34 -16.87
C GLU A 350 8.77 24.34 -16.72
N PHE A 351 8.18 24.43 -15.53
CA PHE A 351 7.14 25.42 -15.25
C PHE A 351 7.63 26.87 -15.40
N LEU A 352 8.81 27.20 -14.87
CA LEU A 352 9.41 28.53 -15.04
C LEU A 352 9.73 28.86 -16.50
N LEU A 353 10.21 27.88 -17.27
CA LEU A 353 10.44 28.03 -18.71
C LEU A 353 9.13 28.27 -19.46
N ASP A 354 8.05 27.60 -19.11
CA ASP A 354 6.74 27.80 -19.72
C ASP A 354 6.21 29.21 -19.45
N VAL A 355 6.30 29.70 -18.21
CA VAL A 355 5.93 31.08 -17.84
C VAL A 355 6.79 32.12 -18.59
N ARG A 356 8.09 31.84 -18.77
CA ARG A 356 9.00 32.71 -19.53
C ARG A 356 8.66 32.71 -21.02
N SER A 357 8.41 31.53 -21.60
CA SER A 357 8.09 31.37 -23.02
C SER A 357 6.78 32.06 -23.43
N ALA A 358 5.84 32.19 -22.49
CA ALA A 358 4.62 32.97 -22.68
C ALA A 358 4.92 34.43 -23.03
N GLY A 359 5.98 35.01 -22.45
CA GLY A 359 6.43 36.39 -22.68
C GLY A 359 7.04 36.65 -24.06
N THR A 360 7.48 35.60 -24.75
CA THR A 360 8.17 35.65 -26.05
C THR A 360 7.22 35.60 -27.25
N LYS A 361 5.93 35.26 -27.03
CA LYS A 361 4.92 35.17 -28.10
C LYS A 361 4.44 36.58 -28.51
N THR A 362 5.25 37.27 -29.31
CA THR A 362 5.07 38.68 -29.69
C THR A 362 4.00 38.94 -30.76
N ASN A 363 3.38 37.91 -31.34
CA ASN A 363 2.50 38.03 -32.52
C ASN A 363 1.01 37.75 -32.26
N VAL A 364 0.58 37.79 -30.99
CA VAL A 364 -0.82 37.55 -30.61
C VAL A 364 -1.55 38.90 -30.52
N GLU A 365 -2.77 38.99 -31.07
CA GLU A 365 -3.68 40.10 -30.79
C GLU A 365 -4.04 40.08 -29.29
N LEU A 366 -3.32 40.86 -28.49
CA LEU A 366 -3.50 40.91 -27.04
C LEU A 366 -4.85 41.56 -26.71
N GLY A 367 -5.82 40.77 -26.25
CA GLY A 367 -7.00 41.31 -25.58
C GLY A 367 -6.62 42.04 -24.28
N THR A 368 -7.53 42.84 -23.71
CA THR A 368 -7.31 43.49 -22.39
C THR A 368 -7.72 42.62 -21.21
N GLY A 369 -8.15 41.37 -21.47
CA GLY A 369 -8.51 40.40 -20.46
C GLY A 369 -7.30 39.80 -19.73
N ILE A 370 -7.61 38.97 -18.73
CA ILE A 370 -6.61 38.21 -17.98
C ILE A 370 -5.97 37.18 -18.91
N HIS A 371 -4.65 37.14 -18.94
CA HIS A 371 -3.88 36.20 -19.74
C HIS A 371 -4.00 34.78 -19.18
N GLU A 372 -4.03 33.77 -20.06
CA GLU A 372 -4.12 32.36 -19.66
C GLU A 372 -2.98 31.96 -18.71
N THR A 373 -1.75 32.42 -18.97
CA THR A 373 -0.59 32.20 -18.09
C THR A 373 -0.76 32.80 -16.70
N THR A 374 -1.46 33.93 -16.57
CA THR A 374 -1.75 34.54 -15.27
C THR A 374 -2.67 33.63 -14.45
N ASN A 375 -3.74 33.11 -15.06
CA ASN A 375 -4.62 32.14 -14.41
C ASN A 375 -3.90 30.83 -14.06
N LEU A 376 -3.06 30.34 -14.96
CA LEU A 376 -2.25 29.14 -14.75
C LEU A 376 -1.33 29.29 -13.53
N VAL A 377 -0.61 30.42 -13.42
CA VAL A 377 0.29 30.66 -12.27
C VAL A 377 -0.50 30.86 -10.97
N VAL A 378 -1.63 31.57 -10.99
CA VAL A 378 -2.47 31.74 -9.79
C VAL A 378 -2.99 30.38 -9.31
N ASN A 379 -3.53 29.55 -10.21
CA ASN A 379 -4.02 28.22 -9.85
C ASN A 379 -2.90 27.31 -9.34
N TYR A 380 -1.72 27.35 -9.97
CA TYR A 380 -0.54 26.60 -9.53
C TYR A 380 -0.12 27.01 -8.12
N LEU A 381 0.08 28.31 -7.90
CA LEU A 381 0.49 28.84 -6.60
C LEU A 381 -0.53 28.51 -5.51
N GLN A 382 -1.83 28.60 -5.80
CA GLN A 382 -2.90 28.26 -4.85
C GLN A 382 -2.94 26.79 -4.42
N GLN A 383 -2.41 25.87 -5.24
CA GLN A 383 -2.35 24.43 -4.92
C GLN A 383 -1.10 24.03 -4.10
N ILE A 384 -0.05 24.87 -4.05
CA ILE A 384 1.18 24.61 -3.29
C ILE A 384 0.94 24.35 -1.78
N PRO A 385 0.09 25.14 -1.07
CA PRO A 385 -0.17 24.93 0.36
C PRO A 385 -0.63 23.51 0.73
N GLN A 386 -1.25 22.78 -0.20
CA GLN A 386 -1.75 21.42 0.05
C GLN A 386 -0.66 20.35 0.00
N VAL A 387 0.50 20.66 -0.61
CA VAL A 387 1.62 19.73 -0.83
C VAL A 387 2.96 20.33 -0.37
N MET A 388 2.94 21.21 0.62
CA MET A 388 4.12 21.96 1.07
C MET A 388 5.29 21.06 1.45
N ASP A 389 5.05 19.99 2.20
CA ASP A 389 6.12 19.09 2.67
C ASP A 389 6.86 18.43 1.49
N ALA A 390 6.11 17.99 0.46
CA ALA A 390 6.68 17.41 -0.75
C ALA A 390 7.42 18.44 -1.59
N VAL A 391 6.87 19.65 -1.74
CA VAL A 391 7.51 20.74 -2.48
C VAL A 391 8.79 21.19 -1.77
N GLY A 392 8.76 21.41 -0.45
CA GLY A 392 9.92 21.78 0.35
C GLY A 392 11.04 20.75 0.27
N THR A 393 10.71 19.47 0.49
CA THR A 393 11.67 18.37 0.35
C THR A 393 12.28 18.31 -1.06
N ALA A 394 11.45 18.46 -2.10
CA ALA A 394 11.92 18.42 -3.48
C ALA A 394 12.79 19.63 -3.83
N LEU A 395 12.42 20.85 -3.41
CA LEU A 395 13.18 22.07 -3.67
C LEU A 395 14.50 22.10 -2.90
N VAL A 396 14.53 21.66 -1.64
CA VAL A 396 15.79 21.52 -0.88
C VAL A 396 16.73 20.52 -1.56
N THR A 397 16.17 19.44 -2.12
CA THR A 397 16.97 18.48 -2.92
C THR A 397 17.52 19.10 -4.19
N LEU A 398 16.69 19.90 -4.88
CA LEU A 398 17.09 20.61 -6.08
C LEU A 398 18.16 21.66 -5.78
N GLY A 399 18.17 22.21 -4.56
CA GLY A 399 19.02 23.31 -4.14
C GLY A 399 18.45 24.67 -4.56
N ASP A 400 18.58 25.64 -3.65
CA ASP A 400 18.03 26.98 -3.82
C ASP A 400 18.57 27.65 -5.10
N GLY A 401 17.67 28.12 -5.96
CA GLY A 401 18.01 28.81 -7.22
C GLY A 401 18.45 27.90 -8.37
N MET A 402 18.65 26.59 -8.17
CA MET A 402 19.03 25.67 -9.26
C MET A 402 17.89 25.44 -10.27
N TRP A 403 16.66 25.86 -9.94
CA TRP A 403 15.53 25.88 -10.88
C TRP A 403 15.67 26.91 -12.00
N LYS A 404 16.62 27.85 -11.93
CA LYS A 404 16.88 28.88 -12.96
C LYS A 404 17.74 28.41 -14.14
N MET A 405 18.04 27.11 -14.26
CA MET A 405 18.75 26.52 -15.42
C MET A 405 20.02 27.30 -15.85
N GLY A 406 20.82 27.77 -14.88
CA GLY A 406 22.10 28.45 -15.12
C GLY A 406 22.10 29.97 -14.94
N GLU A 407 20.95 30.62 -14.70
CA GLU A 407 20.88 32.03 -14.27
C GLU A 407 20.96 32.14 -12.74
N GLY A 408 22.18 32.09 -12.21
CA GLY A 408 22.46 32.28 -10.78
C GLY A 408 23.00 31.01 -10.13
N ALA A 409 24.22 31.10 -9.60
CA ALA A 409 24.84 30.03 -8.85
C ALA A 409 24.15 29.89 -7.48
N GLY A 410 23.18 28.98 -7.41
CA GLY A 410 22.56 28.54 -6.16
C GLY A 410 23.55 27.82 -5.26
N LYS A 411 23.48 28.05 -3.94
CA LYS A 411 24.25 27.30 -2.94
C LYS A 411 23.52 25.99 -2.66
N VAL A 412 24.20 24.84 -2.75
CA VAL A 412 23.62 23.57 -2.30
C VAL A 412 23.47 23.63 -0.78
N LEU A 413 22.25 23.83 -0.29
CA LEU A 413 21.94 23.75 1.14
C LEU A 413 22.03 22.27 1.57
N GLY A 414 22.89 21.98 2.54
CA GLY A 414 23.03 20.65 3.13
C GLY A 414 22.07 20.46 4.30
N LYS A 415 21.36 19.32 4.33
CA LYS A 415 20.49 18.76 5.40
C LYS A 415 19.83 19.75 6.41
N SER A 416 18.57 20.05 6.10
CA SER A 416 17.37 20.46 6.87
C SER A 416 17.50 21.12 8.26
N ASP A 417 17.09 22.39 8.32
CA ASP A 417 16.11 22.89 9.31
C ASP A 417 14.74 23.09 8.64
N GLN A 418 13.61 22.96 9.37
CA GLN A 418 12.26 23.23 8.82
C GLN A 418 12.09 24.68 8.34
N ASP A 419 12.85 25.60 8.93
CA ASP A 419 12.90 26.99 8.49
C ASP A 419 13.54 27.13 7.10
N ASP A 420 14.49 26.25 6.74
CA ASP A 420 15.10 26.27 5.40
C ASP A 420 14.12 25.83 4.31
N GLU A 421 13.23 24.87 4.59
CA GLU A 421 12.22 24.41 3.62
C GLU A 421 11.23 25.51 3.26
N ARG A 422 10.74 26.25 4.26
CA ARG A 422 9.83 27.39 4.05
C ARG A 422 10.52 28.53 3.30
N LEU A 423 11.75 28.87 3.68
CA LEU A 423 12.52 29.92 3.01
C LEU A 423 12.79 29.60 1.54
N VAL A 424 13.13 28.35 1.22
CA VAL A 424 13.35 27.92 -0.17
C VAL A 424 12.05 27.97 -0.99
N ILE A 425 10.91 27.65 -0.39
CA ILE A 425 9.60 27.81 -1.03
C ILE A 425 9.30 29.30 -1.30
N GLU A 426 9.56 30.18 -0.34
CA GLU A 426 9.39 31.63 -0.51
C GLU A 426 10.24 32.17 -1.67
N HIS A 427 11.50 31.75 -1.78
CA HIS A 427 12.38 32.12 -2.89
C HIS A 427 11.87 31.61 -4.24
N PHE A 428 11.38 30.38 -4.29
CA PHE A 428 10.78 29.83 -5.50
C PHE A 428 9.52 30.60 -5.93
N ILE A 429 8.63 30.91 -4.99
CA ILE A 429 7.42 31.71 -5.25
C ILE A 429 7.80 33.11 -5.75
N TYR A 430 8.79 33.75 -5.12
CA TYR A 430 9.32 35.04 -5.56
C TYR A 430 9.80 34.97 -7.03
N ASP A 431 10.55 33.94 -7.38
CA ASP A 431 11.07 33.76 -8.74
C ASP A 431 9.98 33.49 -9.78
N VAL A 432 8.96 32.71 -9.43
CA VAL A 432 7.79 32.47 -10.29
C VAL A 432 7.02 33.78 -10.53
N VAL A 433 6.74 34.53 -9.47
CA VAL A 433 6.00 35.80 -9.55
C VAL A 433 6.77 36.85 -10.33
N THR A 434 8.07 37.02 -10.06
CA THR A 434 8.90 37.98 -10.80
C THR A 434 9.07 37.61 -12.27
N THR A 435 9.21 36.32 -12.59
CA THR A 435 9.25 35.84 -13.98
C THR A 435 7.93 36.11 -14.70
N LEU A 436 6.79 35.88 -14.05
CA LEU A 436 5.48 36.21 -14.63
C LEU A 436 5.33 37.72 -14.87
N LEU A 437 5.69 38.56 -13.90
CA LEU A 437 5.63 40.01 -14.03
C LEU A 437 6.51 40.51 -15.19
N ALA A 438 7.71 39.95 -15.35
CA ALA A 438 8.59 40.26 -16.46
C ALA A 438 8.02 39.82 -17.82
N SER A 439 7.45 38.60 -17.90
CA SER A 439 6.78 38.11 -19.11
C SER A 439 5.57 38.97 -19.50
N LEU A 440 4.75 39.36 -18.53
CA LEU A 440 3.59 40.24 -18.75
C LEU A 440 4.01 41.63 -19.20
N ASN A 441 5.10 42.17 -18.65
CA ASN A 441 5.64 43.46 -19.08
C ASN A 441 6.18 43.38 -20.52
N SER A 442 6.92 42.32 -20.87
CA SER A 442 7.39 42.08 -22.24
C SER A 442 6.23 42.03 -23.24
N LEU A 443 5.16 41.30 -22.93
CA LEU A 443 3.95 41.24 -23.75
C LEU A 443 3.27 42.60 -23.88
N ALA A 444 3.16 43.35 -22.78
CA ALA A 444 2.57 44.68 -22.78
C ALA A 444 3.35 45.65 -23.68
N THR A 445 4.69 45.62 -23.64
CA THR A 445 5.55 46.45 -24.50
C THR A 445 5.57 46.00 -25.96
N ALA A 446 5.36 44.71 -26.22
CA ALA A 446 5.32 44.16 -27.58
C ALA A 446 3.98 44.43 -28.29
N SER A 447 2.96 44.91 -27.56
CA SER A 447 1.65 45.23 -28.14
C SER A 447 1.74 46.38 -29.16
N LYS A 448 1.05 46.21 -30.30
CA LYS A 448 0.98 47.23 -31.37
C LYS A 448 0.35 48.55 -30.90
N LYS A 449 -0.52 48.50 -29.88
CA LYS A 449 -1.19 49.67 -29.29
C LYS A 449 -0.71 49.85 -27.84
N PRO A 450 0.12 50.86 -27.55
CA PRO A 450 0.66 51.08 -26.19
C PRO A 450 -0.42 51.24 -25.12
N ALA A 451 -1.54 51.90 -25.43
CA ALA A 451 -2.68 52.06 -24.52
C ALA A 451 -3.35 50.74 -24.15
N GLN A 452 -3.50 49.84 -25.13
CA GLN A 452 -4.06 48.50 -24.93
C GLN A 452 -3.10 47.62 -24.12
N GLY A 453 -1.79 47.72 -24.39
CA GLY A 453 -0.76 47.03 -23.63
C GLY A 453 -0.70 47.47 -22.16
N ALA A 454 -0.82 48.78 -21.89
CA ALA A 454 -0.86 49.32 -20.54
C ALA A 454 -2.09 48.87 -19.75
N ILE A 455 -3.28 48.85 -20.38
CA ILE A 455 -4.52 48.33 -19.77
C ILE A 455 -4.39 46.82 -19.48
N PHE A 456 -3.88 46.05 -20.44
CA PHE A 456 -3.64 44.62 -20.27
C PHE A 456 -2.69 44.33 -19.10
N HIS A 457 -1.57 45.05 -19.02
CA HIS A 457 -0.59 44.89 -17.95
C HIS A 457 -1.20 45.21 -16.58
N PHE A 458 -1.92 46.34 -16.48
CA PHE A 458 -2.58 46.75 -15.25
C PHE A 458 -3.63 45.74 -14.78
N ASN A 459 -4.49 45.26 -15.68
CA ASN A 459 -5.52 44.26 -15.35
C ASN A 459 -4.91 42.95 -14.82
N ASN A 460 -3.83 42.45 -15.44
CA ASN A 460 -3.18 41.21 -15.02
C ASN A 460 -2.43 41.35 -13.69
N VAL A 461 -1.71 42.47 -13.48
CA VAL A 461 -1.00 42.73 -12.22
C VAL A 461 -1.97 42.98 -11.06
N ALA A 462 -3.08 43.68 -11.32
CA ALA A 462 -4.14 43.87 -10.34
C ALA A 462 -4.79 42.53 -9.96
N PHE A 463 -5.13 41.69 -10.93
CA PHE A 463 -5.67 40.36 -10.67
C PHE A 463 -4.73 39.48 -9.84
N LEU A 464 -3.42 39.47 -10.16
CA LEU A 464 -2.41 38.77 -9.36
C LEU A 464 -2.36 39.27 -7.93
N ARG A 465 -2.33 40.59 -7.73
CA ARG A 465 -2.31 41.21 -6.40
C ARG A 465 -3.56 40.86 -5.61
N THR A 466 -4.73 40.91 -6.22
CA THR A 466 -5.98 40.59 -5.53
C THR A 466 -6.03 39.11 -5.12
N ARG A 467 -5.71 38.19 -6.03
CA ARG A 467 -5.78 36.73 -5.76
C ARG A 467 -4.69 36.17 -4.86
N LEU A 468 -3.56 36.87 -4.72
CA LEU A 468 -2.43 36.42 -3.91
C LEU A 468 -2.34 37.16 -2.55
N LEU A 469 -2.73 38.44 -2.47
CA LEU A 469 -2.53 39.27 -1.26
C LEU A 469 -3.82 39.79 -0.61
N LEU A 470 -4.89 40.07 -1.37
CA LEU A 470 -6.08 40.72 -0.82
C LEU A 470 -7.21 39.74 -0.49
N ASP A 471 -7.44 38.78 -1.39
CA ASP A 471 -8.44 37.72 -1.26
C ASP A 471 -7.86 36.37 -1.70
N PRO A 472 -6.95 35.79 -0.89
CA PRO A 472 -6.35 34.51 -1.20
C PRO A 472 -7.34 33.37 -0.92
N SER A 473 -7.60 32.53 -1.94
CA SER A 473 -8.48 31.36 -1.81
C SER A 473 -7.89 30.23 -0.94
N THR A 474 -6.58 30.26 -0.70
CA THR A 474 -5.81 29.29 0.09
C THR A 474 -4.81 30.07 0.95
N PRO A 475 -4.20 29.50 2.01
CA PRO A 475 -3.30 30.22 2.91
C PRO A 475 -1.92 30.43 2.27
N ILE A 476 -1.90 31.04 1.09
CA ILE A 476 -0.68 31.35 0.36
C ILE A 476 -0.01 32.62 0.88
N ASP A 477 -0.74 33.48 1.58
CA ASP A 477 -0.22 34.72 2.16
C ASP A 477 0.91 34.43 3.17
N ASP A 478 0.79 33.33 3.92
CA ASP A 478 1.82 32.84 4.85
C ASP A 478 3.12 32.40 4.15
N LEU A 479 3.05 32.09 2.85
CA LEU A 479 4.19 31.66 2.02
C LEU A 479 4.72 32.78 1.12
N LEU A 480 4.10 33.97 1.16
CA LEU A 480 4.54 35.14 0.41
C LEU A 480 5.50 35.95 1.28
N GLY A 481 6.80 35.66 1.12
CA GLY A 481 7.86 36.46 1.75
C GLY A 481 7.71 37.96 1.43
N LYS A 482 8.19 38.82 2.36
CA LYS A 482 8.06 40.29 2.25
C LYS A 482 8.56 40.84 0.91
N ALA A 483 9.63 40.26 0.37
CA ALA A 483 10.18 40.64 -0.94
C ALA A 483 9.17 40.44 -2.08
N THR A 484 8.37 39.36 -2.05
CA THR A 484 7.34 39.07 -3.06
C THR A 484 6.17 40.05 -2.94
N GLN A 485 5.75 40.36 -1.72
CA GLN A 485 4.70 41.36 -1.47
C GLN A 485 5.14 42.76 -1.96
N ASP A 486 6.38 43.16 -1.65
CA ASP A 486 6.95 44.42 -2.10
C ASP A 486 7.10 44.48 -3.63
N ALA A 487 7.52 43.38 -4.27
CA ALA A 487 7.60 43.28 -5.72
C ALA A 487 6.23 43.41 -6.41
N LEU A 488 5.20 42.74 -5.89
CA LEU A 488 3.83 42.86 -6.40
C LEU A 488 3.28 44.28 -6.25
N ASN A 489 3.45 44.89 -5.07
CA ASN A 489 2.98 46.25 -4.82
C ASN A 489 3.74 47.30 -5.65
N SER A 490 5.06 47.13 -5.82
CA SER A 490 5.90 48.00 -6.66
C SER A 490 5.52 47.90 -8.15
N ASN A 491 5.29 46.69 -8.66
CA ASN A 491 4.84 46.48 -10.04
C ASN A 491 3.42 46.99 -10.25
N TYR A 492 2.52 46.85 -9.27
CA TYR A 492 1.18 47.44 -9.33
C TYR A 492 1.26 48.98 -9.44
N ARG A 493 2.09 49.64 -8.63
CA ARG A 493 2.29 51.10 -8.71
C ARG A 493 2.87 51.51 -10.06
N THR A 494 3.83 50.76 -10.58
CA THR A 494 4.46 51.02 -11.89
C THR A 494 3.45 50.84 -13.02
N ALA A 495 2.71 49.73 -13.04
CA ALA A 495 1.68 49.44 -14.03
C ALA A 495 0.56 50.50 -14.00
N LYS A 496 0.13 50.91 -12.81
CA LYS A 496 -0.83 52.00 -12.60
C LYS A 496 -0.29 53.31 -13.17
N ALA A 497 0.95 53.70 -12.85
CA ALA A 497 1.56 54.91 -13.38
C ALA A 497 1.69 54.89 -14.92
N THR A 498 2.08 53.77 -15.52
CA THR A 498 2.15 53.61 -16.97
C THR A 498 0.76 53.71 -17.61
N TYR A 499 -0.27 53.14 -16.99
CA TYR A 499 -1.66 53.30 -17.43
C TYR A 499 -2.10 54.77 -17.40
N PHE A 500 -1.82 55.49 -16.31
CA PHE A 500 -2.14 56.91 -16.21
C PHE A 500 -1.39 57.76 -17.24
N ASP A 501 -0.11 57.48 -17.45
CA ASP A 501 0.72 58.25 -18.37
C ASP A 501 0.26 58.06 -19.83
N VAL A 502 0.02 56.82 -20.28
CA VAL A 502 -0.35 56.54 -21.67
C VAL A 502 -1.78 57.00 -21.99
N ASN A 503 -2.71 56.94 -21.03
CA ASN A 503 -4.12 57.23 -21.29
C ASN A 503 -4.54 58.66 -20.94
N PHE A 504 -3.94 59.30 -19.93
CA PHE A 504 -4.41 60.59 -19.41
C PHE A 504 -3.36 61.71 -19.41
N SER A 505 -2.06 61.41 -19.51
CA SER A 505 -1.01 62.44 -19.68
C SER A 505 -1.19 63.30 -20.94
N PRO A 506 -1.60 62.76 -22.11
CA PRO A 506 -1.88 63.58 -23.28
C PRO A 506 -2.97 64.63 -23.06
N LEU A 507 -3.95 64.36 -22.19
CA LEU A 507 -5.01 65.32 -21.83
C LEU A 507 -4.44 66.50 -21.04
N VAL A 508 -3.60 66.22 -20.04
CA VAL A 508 -2.98 67.26 -19.21
C VAL A 508 -1.93 68.05 -20.01
N GLN A 509 -1.16 67.39 -20.88
CA GLN A 509 -0.19 68.04 -21.76
C GLN A 509 -0.87 68.95 -22.80
N ALA A 510 -2.03 68.57 -23.33
CA ALA A 510 -2.82 69.41 -24.22
C ALA A 510 -3.26 70.74 -23.54
N LEU A 511 -3.38 70.74 -22.21
CA LEU A 511 -3.74 71.91 -21.39
C LEU A 511 -2.52 72.71 -20.88
N GLY A 512 -1.30 72.32 -21.24
CA GLY A 512 -0.04 72.94 -20.80
C GLY A 512 0.17 74.41 -21.25
N ASP A 513 1.00 75.13 -20.49
CA ASP A 513 1.06 76.62 -20.49
C ASP A 513 1.95 77.26 -21.58
N THR A 514 2.26 76.55 -22.67
CA THR A 514 3.12 77.08 -23.75
C THR A 514 2.27 77.60 -24.91
N GLY A 515 2.04 78.92 -25.01
CA GLY A 515 1.50 79.56 -26.23
C GLY A 515 0.36 80.57 -26.05
N GLY A 516 0.29 81.54 -26.96
CA GLY A 516 -0.63 82.69 -26.96
C GLY A 516 -2.06 82.41 -27.46
N ARG A 517 -2.88 83.46 -27.64
CA ARG A 517 -4.35 83.35 -27.89
C ARG A 517 -4.81 82.47 -29.06
N ARG A 518 -4.00 82.29 -30.12
CA ARG A 518 -4.32 81.34 -31.22
C ARG A 518 -4.16 79.89 -30.80
N ASP A 519 -3.28 79.63 -29.85
CA ASP A 519 -3.01 78.29 -29.31
C ASP A 519 -4.16 77.82 -28.40
N VAL A 520 -4.99 78.70 -27.85
CA VAL A 520 -6.10 78.31 -26.95
C VAL A 520 -7.17 77.47 -27.68
N LYS A 521 -7.51 77.83 -28.93
CA LYS A 521 -8.47 77.07 -29.75
C LYS A 521 -7.92 75.69 -30.10
N ASP A 522 -6.67 75.65 -30.55
CA ASP A 522 -6.01 74.41 -30.96
C ASP A 522 -5.78 73.48 -29.75
N LYS A 523 -5.49 74.04 -28.57
CA LYS A 523 -5.40 73.30 -27.29
C LYS A 523 -6.72 72.70 -26.86
N LEU A 524 -7.82 73.46 -26.89
CA LEU A 524 -9.15 72.94 -26.57
C LEU A 524 -9.58 71.84 -27.54
N THR A 525 -9.32 72.01 -28.84
CA THR A 525 -9.64 71.00 -29.85
C THR A 525 -8.83 69.72 -29.62
N ARG A 526 -7.51 69.83 -29.41
CA ARG A 526 -6.64 68.69 -29.06
C ARG A 526 -7.04 68.00 -27.75
N PHE A 527 -7.48 68.76 -26.75
CA PHE A 527 -7.96 68.21 -25.49
C PHE A 527 -9.24 67.39 -25.68
N PHE A 528 -10.25 67.93 -26.36
CA PHE A 528 -11.50 67.21 -26.59
C PHE A 528 -11.32 66.01 -27.53
N ASP A 529 -10.47 66.12 -28.56
CA ASP A 529 -10.19 65.00 -29.44
C ASP A 529 -9.44 63.87 -28.70
N ALA A 530 -8.51 64.22 -27.79
CA ALA A 530 -7.86 63.25 -26.92
C ALA A 530 -8.81 62.67 -25.85
N LEU A 531 -9.79 63.46 -25.39
CA LEU A 531 -10.82 63.00 -24.44
C LEU A 531 -11.79 62.03 -25.11
N ASP A 532 -12.23 62.33 -26.34
CA ASP A 532 -13.07 61.46 -27.15
C ASP A 532 -12.31 60.16 -27.47
N GLU A 533 -11.02 60.25 -27.82
CA GLU A 533 -10.18 59.07 -28.05
C GLU A 533 -9.97 58.23 -26.77
N ALA A 534 -9.75 58.87 -25.63
CA ALA A 534 -9.66 58.17 -24.34
C ALA A 534 -11.00 57.51 -23.98
N SER A 535 -12.12 58.19 -24.19
CA SER A 535 -13.47 57.66 -23.97
C SER A 535 -13.75 56.43 -24.82
N ASP A 536 -13.46 56.50 -26.13
CA ASP A 536 -13.65 55.38 -27.04
C ASP A 536 -12.76 54.18 -26.68
N ARG A 537 -11.52 54.42 -26.24
CA ARG A 537 -10.62 53.36 -25.78
C ARG A 537 -11.15 52.65 -24.53
N HIS A 538 -11.59 53.39 -23.50
CA HIS A 538 -12.11 52.78 -22.26
C HIS A 538 -13.48 52.13 -22.47
N ARG A 539 -14.26 52.58 -23.47
CA ARG A 539 -15.47 51.90 -23.92
C ARG A 539 -15.18 50.59 -24.65
N MET A 540 -14.11 50.53 -25.44
CA MET A 540 -13.68 49.31 -26.15
C MET A 540 -12.95 48.31 -25.25
N TYR A 541 -12.21 48.80 -24.25
CA TYR A 541 -11.33 47.99 -23.41
C TYR A 541 -11.70 48.12 -21.94
N LYS A 542 -12.25 47.05 -21.38
CA LYS A 542 -12.64 47.02 -19.96
C LYS A 542 -11.41 46.95 -19.06
N VAL A 543 -11.40 47.82 -18.05
CA VAL A 543 -10.38 47.91 -16.99
C VAL A 543 -10.95 47.28 -15.72
N LEU A 544 -10.16 46.45 -15.02
CA LEU A 544 -10.49 45.84 -13.73
C LEU A 544 -11.87 45.15 -13.69
N MET A 545 -12.10 44.19 -14.58
CA MET A 545 -13.41 43.52 -14.77
C MET A 545 -14.11 43.11 -13.48
N ASP A 546 -13.36 42.63 -12.47
CA ASP A 546 -13.88 42.01 -11.25
C ASP A 546 -13.61 42.81 -9.94
N ASP A 547 -13.07 44.03 -10.02
CA ASP A 547 -12.68 44.85 -8.85
C ASP A 547 -13.37 46.23 -8.85
N GLU A 548 -14.55 46.31 -8.22
CA GLU A 548 -15.36 47.54 -8.14
C GLU A 548 -14.73 48.62 -7.25
N GLU A 549 -14.10 48.24 -6.13
CA GLU A 549 -13.40 49.18 -5.24
C GLU A 549 -12.16 49.76 -5.93
N GLY A 550 -11.41 48.92 -6.65
CA GLY A 550 -10.27 49.34 -7.47
C GLY A 550 -10.67 50.30 -8.60
N LYS A 551 -11.83 50.07 -9.24
CA LYS A 551 -12.40 50.97 -10.25
C LYS A 551 -12.77 52.33 -9.66
N GLU A 552 -13.43 52.37 -8.50
CA GLU A 552 -13.85 53.61 -7.85
C GLU A 552 -12.65 54.48 -7.45
N MET A 553 -11.61 53.87 -6.85
CA MET A 553 -10.37 54.58 -6.54
C MET A 553 -9.66 55.12 -7.78
N LEU A 554 -9.63 54.34 -8.88
CA LEU A 554 -9.04 54.77 -10.14
C LEU A 554 -9.80 55.96 -10.73
N GLN A 555 -11.14 55.90 -10.73
CA GLN A 555 -12.00 57.00 -11.18
C GLN A 555 -11.71 58.29 -10.40
N GLU A 556 -11.64 58.23 -9.07
CA GLU A 556 -11.34 59.39 -8.24
C GLU A 556 -9.97 60.00 -8.55
N GLU A 557 -8.95 59.17 -8.78
CA GLU A 557 -7.61 59.65 -9.11
C GLU A 557 -7.54 60.29 -10.50
N VAL A 558 -8.22 59.74 -11.50
CA VAL A 558 -8.35 60.36 -12.84
C VAL A 558 -9.03 61.73 -12.73
N VAL A 559 -10.12 61.81 -11.96
CA VAL A 559 -10.84 63.06 -11.70
C VAL A 559 -9.92 64.09 -11.01
N ARG A 560 -9.16 63.68 -10.00
CA ARG A 560 -8.19 64.54 -9.29
C ARG A 560 -7.04 65.00 -10.20
N LEU A 561 -6.68 64.25 -11.22
CA LEU A 561 -5.63 64.62 -12.19
C LEU A 561 -6.15 65.63 -13.24
N VAL A 562 -7.27 65.33 -13.88
CA VAL A 562 -7.74 66.05 -15.08
C VAL A 562 -8.58 67.28 -14.74
N ILE A 563 -9.47 67.19 -13.75
CA ILE A 563 -10.44 68.26 -13.46
C ILE A 563 -9.79 69.54 -12.92
N PRO A 564 -8.81 69.50 -11.99
CA PRO A 564 -8.14 70.72 -11.54
C PRO A 564 -7.36 71.43 -12.65
N ALA A 565 -6.75 70.68 -13.57
CA ALA A 565 -6.06 71.24 -14.73
C ALA A 565 -7.05 71.93 -15.69
N LEU A 566 -8.20 71.29 -15.94
CA LEU A 566 -9.27 71.86 -16.77
C LEU A 566 -9.91 73.11 -16.13
N LYS A 567 -10.17 73.10 -14.81
CA LYS A 567 -10.72 74.25 -14.07
C LYS A 567 -9.78 75.46 -14.13
N ARG A 568 -8.48 75.27 -13.87
CA ARG A 568 -7.48 76.34 -14.00
C ARG A 568 -7.38 76.90 -15.41
N PHE A 569 -7.46 76.03 -16.43
CA PHE A 569 -7.44 76.46 -17.83
C PHE A 569 -8.72 77.22 -18.22
N HIS A 570 -9.88 76.78 -17.73
CA HIS A 570 -11.18 77.41 -17.93
C HIS A 570 -11.23 78.81 -17.32
N GLU A 571 -10.78 78.96 -16.07
CA GLU A 571 -10.68 80.23 -15.35
C GLU A 571 -9.73 81.22 -16.04
N LYS A 572 -8.57 80.74 -16.52
CA LYS A 572 -7.55 81.60 -17.14
C LYS A 572 -7.93 82.07 -18.54
N ASN A 573 -8.49 81.19 -19.38
CA ASN A 573 -8.59 81.42 -20.83
C ASN A 573 -10.02 81.55 -21.38
N VAL A 574 -11.02 80.91 -20.75
CA VAL A 574 -12.39 80.83 -21.29
C VAL A 574 -13.27 81.94 -20.73
N LEU A 575 -13.20 82.21 -19.43
CA LEU A 575 -13.88 83.36 -18.79
C LEU A 575 -13.45 84.72 -19.38
N ASN A 576 -12.22 84.80 -19.90
CA ASN A 576 -11.61 86.03 -20.41
C ASN A 576 -11.70 86.20 -21.94
N SER A 577 -12.28 85.25 -22.69
CA SER A 577 -12.34 85.31 -24.16
C SER A 577 -13.62 84.70 -24.76
N LYS A 578 -14.45 85.55 -25.38
CA LYS A 578 -15.70 85.14 -26.07
C LYS A 578 -15.48 84.15 -27.22
N SER A 579 -14.29 84.11 -27.83
CA SER A 579 -13.95 83.14 -28.87
C SER A 579 -13.63 81.76 -28.32
N ALA A 580 -13.09 81.66 -27.09
CA ALA A 580 -12.75 80.39 -26.45
C ALA A 580 -14.01 79.65 -25.95
N ALA A 581 -15.04 80.40 -25.52
CA ALA A 581 -16.34 79.83 -25.11
C ALA A 581 -17.05 79.04 -26.23
N LYS A 582 -16.81 79.39 -27.50
CA LYS A 582 -17.38 78.67 -28.67
C LYS A 582 -16.72 77.30 -28.92
N TYR A 583 -15.49 77.11 -28.45
CA TYR A 583 -14.72 75.87 -28.66
C TYR A 583 -14.73 74.94 -27.45
N MET A 584 -15.42 75.33 -26.37
CA MET A 584 -15.67 74.47 -25.23
C MET A 584 -16.85 73.56 -25.57
N LYS A 585 -16.57 72.29 -25.92
CA LYS A 585 -17.60 71.31 -26.30
C LYS A 585 -18.46 70.87 -25.09
N SER A 586 -17.88 70.79 -23.90
CA SER A 586 -18.56 70.39 -22.65
C SER A 586 -18.04 71.17 -21.43
N SER A 587 -18.88 71.31 -20.39
CA SER A 587 -18.51 71.99 -19.15
C SER A 587 -17.57 71.12 -18.28
N PRO A 588 -16.79 71.70 -17.35
CA PRO A 588 -15.93 70.91 -16.45
C PRO A 588 -16.68 69.84 -15.63
N GLU A 589 -17.95 70.09 -15.30
CA GLU A 589 -18.83 69.15 -14.59
C GLU A 589 -19.31 67.99 -15.50
N GLU A 590 -19.46 68.28 -16.79
CA GLU A 590 -19.87 67.29 -17.79
C GLU A 590 -18.69 66.40 -18.22
N VAL A 591 -17.47 66.96 -18.27
CA VAL A 591 -16.23 66.19 -18.42
C VAL A 591 -15.99 65.29 -17.20
N GLU A 592 -16.29 65.76 -15.99
CA GLU A 592 -16.22 64.92 -14.78
C GLU A 592 -17.19 63.74 -14.88
N ARG A 593 -18.42 63.97 -15.34
CA ARG A 593 -19.40 62.90 -15.57
C ARG A 593 -18.93 61.90 -16.63
N GLN A 594 -18.40 62.39 -17.75
CA GLN A 594 -17.85 61.54 -18.82
C GLN A 594 -16.70 60.66 -18.32
N ILE A 595 -15.79 61.20 -17.52
CA ILE A 595 -14.67 60.44 -16.94
C ILE A 595 -15.17 59.36 -15.97
N ARG A 596 -16.19 59.66 -15.16
CA ARG A 596 -16.81 58.67 -14.26
C ARG A 596 -17.51 57.55 -15.03
N ASP A 597 -18.06 57.86 -16.21
CA ASP A 597 -18.67 56.88 -17.10
C ASP A 597 -17.65 56.00 -17.86
N PHE A 598 -16.34 56.27 -17.80
CA PHE A 598 -15.31 55.44 -18.47
C PHE A 598 -15.15 54.04 -17.85
N HIS A 599 -15.56 53.88 -16.59
CA HIS A 599 -15.28 52.69 -15.77
C HIS A 599 -16.56 52.00 -15.28
N ARG A 600 -17.72 52.38 -15.83
CA ARG A 600 -19.04 51.81 -15.58
C ARG A 600 -19.39 50.79 -16.67
#